data_AF-A0A2N3DR12-F1
#
_entry.id   AF-A0A2N3DR12-F1
#
_cell.length_a   1.000
_cell.length_b   1.000
_cell.length_c   1.000
_cell.angle_alpha   90.00
_cell.angle_beta   90.00
_cell.angle_gamma   90.00
#
_symmetry.space_group_name_H-M   'P 1'
#
loop_
_entity.id
_entity.type
_entity.pdbx_description
1 polymer ?
#
loop_
_entity_poly.entity_id
_entity_poly.type
_entity_poly.pdbx_seq_one_letter_code
_entity_poly.pdbx_strand_id
1 'polypeptide(L)'
;MAAFARIRLVMLSGAACSILAACGADGVASPGEGVIVIPAPTNPTPTPDPTPTPTGVTPAASCPNIDGADKLADLGTITGPQGTWRNCAFPARFNSSTAIPKVAGVLYSLPGRVDVGTDQGAASTNTVVTLTIDPGVVIFGSTGVSYLVVNRGNKIDAVGTATQPIIFTGRGNVVGSAGDQTSQLWGGVVLLGRAPVTDCLAPGAAEGTAACQRDTEGTSNALYGGAQPGDNSGRMSYVQIRYSGFVLSADKELQGLTPSGVGSGTQLDHIQIHNSSDDGIEVFGGRPNMKHLVITGAEDDSLDTDVGYQGNIQYVIAVQRAGGAVGDSMMEIDSDGNENASPRQRVTISNFTFVQRNNGAGNGAAIRIRGGADYSFANGLIVSPGIACLRIDSATTTQTSGPDEQGPPKFHSVSMQCNATPFRGSNGVTNAEVEAIFNMGTDNRSNHVPSLAGLFVNGTAETLLKPFDARTLNAFFDTTAYVGAVRDANDGWYRGWTCNSATADFGAESGSCSALPVA
;
A
#
# COMPACT_ATOMS: atom_id res chain seq x y z
N MET A 1 -23.71 71.09 -8.50
CA MET A 1 -24.78 70.06 -8.61
C MET A 1 -24.17 68.76 -8.08
N ALA A 2 -24.10 68.49 -6.78
CA ALA A 2 -25.17 68.33 -5.81
C ALA A 2 -26.20 67.26 -6.21
N ALA A 3 -26.11 66.12 -5.49
CA ALA A 3 -27.18 65.17 -5.17
C ALA A 3 -27.59 64.19 -6.29
N PHE A 4 -27.84 62.90 -6.08
CA PHE A 4 -28.23 62.15 -4.88
C PHE A 4 -27.68 60.71 -4.99
N ALA A 5 -26.68 60.38 -4.17
CA ALA A 5 -26.49 59.00 -3.71
C ALA A 5 -27.43 58.80 -2.51
N ARG A 6 -28.56 58.08 -2.69
CA ARG A 6 -29.45 57.53 -1.64
C ARG A 6 -30.74 56.96 -2.25
N ILE A 7 -30.64 55.86 -3.00
CA ILE A 7 -31.81 55.03 -3.34
C ILE A 7 -31.35 53.57 -3.22
N ARG A 8 -31.62 52.97 -2.06
CA ARG A 8 -31.74 51.51 -1.80
C ARG A 8 -31.79 51.18 -0.31
N LEU A 9 -31.53 52.14 0.58
CA LEU A 9 -31.59 51.98 2.04
C LEU A 9 -32.91 52.48 2.69
N VAL A 10 -34.07 52.32 2.03
CA VAL A 10 -35.38 52.79 2.58
C VAL A 10 -36.55 51.79 2.44
N MET A 11 -36.43 50.67 1.74
CA MET A 11 -37.58 49.74 1.59
C MET A 11 -37.38 48.47 2.42
N LEU A 12 -37.33 48.64 3.73
CA LEU A 12 -37.39 47.58 4.73
C LEU A 12 -38.36 48.02 5.83
N SER A 13 -39.68 47.96 5.55
CA SER A 13 -40.78 47.93 6.53
C SER A 13 -42.13 48.09 5.79
N GLY A 14 -42.99 47.07 5.84
CA GLY A 14 -44.35 47.15 5.27
C GLY A 14 -45.02 45.80 5.13
N ALA A 15 -45.50 45.27 6.26
CA ALA A 15 -46.25 44.02 6.34
C ALA A 15 -47.68 44.13 5.77
N ALA A 16 -48.17 42.99 5.27
CA ALA A 16 -49.53 42.44 5.35
C ALA A 16 -50.77 43.23 4.84
N CYS A 17 -51.52 42.64 3.89
CA CYS A 17 -52.95 42.25 4.04
C CYS A 17 -53.71 42.11 2.70
N SER A 18 -54.19 40.89 2.38
CA SER A 18 -55.44 40.54 1.65
C SER A 18 -55.42 39.02 1.32
N ILE A 19 -56.02 38.09 2.07
CA ILE A 19 -57.44 37.70 2.33
C ILE A 19 -58.08 36.74 1.27
N LEU A 20 -58.48 35.54 1.76
CA LEU A 20 -59.55 34.55 1.38
C LEU A 20 -59.52 33.80 0.02
N ALA A 21 -59.95 32.54 -0.15
CA ALA A 21 -60.86 31.60 0.56
C ALA A 21 -60.46 30.11 0.28
N ALA A 22 -60.76 29.07 1.08
CA ALA A 22 -62.07 28.41 1.31
C ALA A 22 -61.96 27.44 2.54
N CYS A 23 -62.80 27.55 3.58
CA CYS A 23 -64.09 26.87 3.87
C CYS A 23 -64.07 25.37 4.28
N GLY A 24 -64.56 25.09 5.51
CA GLY A 24 -65.07 23.79 6.00
C GLY A 24 -65.26 23.75 7.54
N ALA A 25 -66.52 23.74 8.01
CA ALA A 25 -67.00 23.80 9.42
C ALA A 25 -67.14 22.38 10.06
N ASP A 26 -67.39 22.13 11.36
CA ASP A 26 -68.52 22.50 12.26
C ASP A 26 -68.22 22.21 13.76
N GLY A 27 -69.09 22.68 14.69
CA GLY A 27 -68.94 22.82 16.17
C GLY A 27 -68.78 21.53 17.02
N VAL A 28 -68.82 21.50 18.37
CA VAL A 28 -69.70 22.16 19.37
C VAL A 28 -69.04 22.14 20.79
N ALA A 29 -69.52 23.06 21.65
CA ALA A 29 -69.19 23.50 23.03
C ALA A 29 -68.88 22.51 24.19
N SER A 30 -68.23 23.04 25.25
CA SER A 30 -68.80 23.22 26.62
C SER A 30 -67.79 23.92 27.58
N PRO A 31 -68.20 24.84 28.49
CA PRO A 31 -67.28 25.54 29.39
C PRO A 31 -67.21 24.94 30.82
N GLY A 32 -65.98 24.79 31.31
CA GLY A 32 -65.62 24.90 32.73
C GLY A 32 -65.65 23.60 33.57
N GLU A 33 -64.58 23.35 34.32
CA GLU A 33 -64.48 23.71 35.74
C GLU A 33 -63.01 23.94 36.12
N GLY A 34 -62.79 24.89 37.03
CA GLY A 34 -61.47 25.36 37.43
C GLY A 34 -60.80 24.47 38.48
N VAL A 35 -59.46 24.54 38.51
CA VAL A 35 -58.65 24.04 39.64
C VAL A 35 -57.61 25.10 39.99
N ILE A 36 -57.56 25.43 41.28
CA ILE A 36 -56.62 26.32 41.95
C ILE A 36 -55.20 25.81 41.75
N VAL A 37 -54.31 26.65 41.21
CA VAL A 37 -52.87 26.35 41.08
C VAL A 37 -52.20 26.54 42.44
N ILE A 38 -51.75 25.43 43.04
CA ILE A 38 -50.72 25.44 44.10
C ILE A 38 -49.37 25.29 43.38
N PRO A 39 -48.39 26.20 43.52
CA PRO A 39 -47.10 26.03 42.87
C PRO A 39 -46.37 24.82 43.49
N ALA A 40 -46.12 23.80 42.67
CA ALA A 40 -45.26 22.69 43.07
C ALA A 40 -43.78 23.14 43.11
N PRO A 41 -42.95 22.62 44.03
CA PRO A 41 -41.56 23.01 44.15
C PRO A 41 -40.79 22.65 42.88
N THR A 42 -40.00 23.60 42.36
CA THR A 42 -39.11 23.37 41.23
C THR A 42 -37.99 22.44 41.64
N ASN A 43 -38.12 21.15 41.34
CA ASN A 43 -36.99 20.24 41.40
C ASN A 43 -36.09 20.53 40.19
N PRO A 44 -34.82 20.93 40.36
CA PRO A 44 -33.94 21.21 39.24
C PRO A 44 -33.79 19.96 38.38
N THR A 45 -33.94 20.13 37.07
CA THR A 45 -33.65 19.10 36.07
C THR A 45 -32.24 18.54 36.33
N PRO A 46 -32.05 17.21 36.43
CA PRO A 46 -30.72 16.67 36.61
C PRO A 46 -29.85 17.11 35.43
N THR A 47 -28.72 17.74 35.74
CA THR A 47 -27.68 18.06 34.77
C THR A 47 -27.38 16.79 33.98
N PRO A 48 -27.32 16.83 32.62
CA PRO A 48 -26.86 15.68 31.87
C PRO A 48 -25.51 15.26 32.43
N ASP A 49 -25.36 13.97 32.73
CA ASP A 49 -24.06 13.42 33.08
C ASP A 49 -23.06 13.85 31.99
N PRO A 50 -21.87 14.38 32.35
CA PRO A 50 -20.89 14.71 31.33
C PRO A 50 -20.63 13.45 30.51
N THR A 51 -20.84 13.53 29.19
CA THR A 51 -20.42 12.48 28.27
C THR A 51 -18.99 12.11 28.65
N PRO A 52 -18.69 10.86 29.03
CA PRO A 52 -17.34 10.48 29.41
C PRO A 52 -16.45 10.84 28.23
N THR A 53 -15.56 11.81 28.43
CA THR A 53 -14.50 12.13 27.48
C THR A 53 -13.84 10.79 27.16
N PRO A 54 -13.78 10.36 25.88
CA PRO A 54 -13.04 9.16 25.53
C PRO A 54 -11.66 9.29 26.16
N THR A 55 -11.36 8.46 27.15
CA THR A 55 -10.04 8.45 27.74
C THR A 55 -9.14 7.92 26.65
N GLY A 56 -8.38 8.83 26.02
CA GLY A 56 -7.31 8.45 25.11
C GLY A 56 -6.37 7.45 25.77
N VAL A 57 -5.57 6.77 24.96
CA VAL A 57 -4.63 5.76 25.48
C VAL A 57 -3.79 6.34 26.61
N THR A 58 -3.63 5.56 27.69
CA THR A 58 -2.77 5.91 28.83
C THR A 58 -1.43 5.18 28.69
N PRO A 59 -0.29 5.82 29.00
CA PRO A 59 1.01 5.21 28.81
C PRO A 59 1.24 4.07 29.80
N ALA A 60 1.85 2.99 29.33
CA ALA A 60 2.33 1.93 30.22
C ALA A 60 3.38 2.46 31.22
N ALA A 61 3.41 1.88 32.41
CA ALA A 61 4.34 2.27 33.48
C ALA A 61 5.81 2.12 33.05
N SER A 62 6.12 1.08 32.28
CA SER A 62 7.45 0.76 31.78
C SER A 62 7.39 0.09 30.41
N CYS A 63 8.53 0.01 29.73
CA CYS A 63 8.66 -0.90 28.60
C CYS A 63 8.53 -2.36 29.04
N PRO A 64 7.97 -3.23 28.18
CA PRO A 64 7.90 -4.65 28.47
C PRO A 64 9.30 -5.27 28.45
N ASN A 65 9.46 -6.35 29.20
CA ASN A 65 10.67 -7.15 29.11
C ASN A 65 10.62 -7.98 27.83
N ILE A 66 11.76 -8.03 27.14
CA ILE A 66 12.01 -8.97 26.04
C ILE A 66 13.08 -9.97 26.48
N ASP A 67 12.94 -11.20 26.02
CA ASP A 67 13.89 -12.27 26.27
C ASP A 67 15.25 -11.99 25.60
N GLY A 68 16.29 -12.66 26.08
CA GLY A 68 17.63 -12.55 25.52
C GLY A 68 18.45 -11.37 26.06
N ALA A 69 19.58 -11.10 25.41
CA ALA A 69 20.53 -10.07 25.83
C ALA A 69 20.12 -8.67 25.36
N ASP A 70 19.38 -8.60 24.26
CA ASP A 70 18.86 -7.34 23.72
C ASP A 70 17.80 -6.76 24.67
N LYS A 71 17.72 -5.42 24.73
CA LYS A 71 16.80 -4.70 25.61
C LYS A 71 16.16 -3.54 24.89
N LEU A 72 14.92 -3.25 25.26
CA LEU A 72 14.21 -2.04 24.86
C LEU A 72 14.71 -0.87 25.72
N ALA A 73 14.92 0.29 25.10
CA ALA A 73 15.19 1.51 25.83
C ALA A 73 13.89 2.28 26.09
N ASP A 74 13.63 2.63 27.35
CA ASP A 74 12.53 3.52 27.72
C ASP A 74 12.89 4.97 27.36
N LEU A 75 12.20 5.53 26.36
CA LEU A 75 12.39 6.90 25.88
C LEU A 75 11.35 7.87 26.46
N GLY A 76 10.70 7.52 27.56
CA GLY A 76 9.62 8.31 28.15
C GLY A 76 8.30 8.08 27.44
N THR A 77 7.50 9.14 27.29
CA THR A 77 6.18 9.07 26.69
C THR A 77 6.09 9.86 25.38
N ILE A 78 5.22 9.41 24.48
CA ILE A 78 4.87 10.13 23.24
C ILE A 78 3.36 10.36 23.22
N THR A 79 2.95 11.58 22.86
CA THR A 79 1.54 12.00 22.85
C THR A 79 1.11 12.32 21.43
N GLY A 80 -0.09 11.88 21.09
CA GLY A 80 -0.77 12.15 19.84
C GLY A 80 -2.28 12.35 20.05
N PRO A 81 -3.05 12.50 18.96
CA PRO A 81 -4.48 12.76 19.05
C PRO A 81 -5.28 11.66 19.77
N GLN A 82 -4.82 10.41 19.71
CA GLN A 82 -5.53 9.28 20.31
C GLN A 82 -5.07 8.94 21.74
N GLY A 83 -4.10 9.66 22.30
CA GLY A 83 -3.62 9.46 23.67
C GLY A 83 -2.12 9.63 23.86
N THR A 84 -1.62 9.03 24.92
CA THR A 84 -0.21 9.02 25.28
C THR A 84 0.25 7.58 25.48
N TRP A 85 1.41 7.23 24.92
CA TRP A 85 2.02 5.90 25.04
C TRP A 85 3.40 5.98 25.65
N ARG A 86 3.83 4.90 26.29
CA ARG A 86 5.23 4.62 26.59
C ARG A 86 5.96 4.36 25.28
N ASN A 87 7.07 5.06 25.05
CA ASN A 87 7.90 4.87 23.87
C ASN A 87 9.05 3.91 24.19
N CYS A 88 9.05 2.74 23.56
CA CYS A 88 10.04 1.69 23.76
C CYS A 88 10.91 1.50 22.52
N ALA A 89 12.11 2.05 22.55
CA ALA A 89 13.01 1.97 21.41
C ALA A 89 13.66 0.60 21.29
N PHE A 90 13.72 0.11 20.05
CA PHE A 90 14.50 -1.07 19.69
C PHE A 90 16.00 -0.79 19.82
N PRO A 91 16.82 -1.84 20.07
CA PRO A 91 18.27 -1.74 19.92
C PRO A 91 18.63 -1.47 18.45
N ALA A 92 19.88 -1.07 18.20
CA ALA A 92 20.39 -0.96 16.82
C ALA A 92 20.42 -2.31 16.09
N ARG A 93 20.54 -3.42 16.83
CA ARG A 93 20.50 -4.78 16.30
C ARG A 93 19.90 -5.74 17.30
N PHE A 94 19.05 -6.66 16.82
CA PHE A 94 18.68 -7.87 17.55
C PHE A 94 19.72 -8.97 17.28
N ASN A 95 20.41 -9.42 18.31
CA ASN A 95 21.44 -10.45 18.25
C ASN A 95 20.90 -11.84 18.63
N SER A 96 19.67 -11.89 19.15
CA SER A 96 18.98 -13.14 19.49
C SER A 96 17.51 -13.07 19.06
N SER A 97 16.92 -14.22 18.76
CA SER A 97 15.49 -14.30 18.44
C SER A 97 14.67 -13.66 19.56
N THR A 98 13.81 -12.72 19.17
CA THR A 98 13.12 -11.82 20.09
C THR A 98 11.66 -11.73 19.69
N ALA A 99 10.75 -11.84 20.66
CA ALA A 99 9.34 -11.54 20.46
C ALA A 99 9.03 -10.13 20.99
N ILE A 100 8.31 -9.36 20.17
CA ILE A 100 7.85 -8.00 20.49
C ILE A 100 6.36 -8.09 20.85
N PRO A 101 6.01 -7.98 22.15
CA PRO A 101 4.65 -8.24 22.59
C PRO A 101 3.70 -7.07 22.30
N LYS A 102 2.41 -7.36 22.08
CA LYS A 102 1.39 -6.31 22.12
C LYS A 102 1.06 -5.96 23.58
N VAL A 103 1.41 -4.74 24.00
CA VAL A 103 1.13 -4.22 25.34
C VAL A 103 0.30 -2.94 25.24
N ALA A 104 -0.78 -2.86 26.03
CA ALA A 104 -1.60 -1.66 26.11
C ALA A 104 -0.77 -0.44 26.56
N GLY A 105 -0.94 0.70 25.89
CA GLY A 105 -0.21 1.92 26.23
C GLY A 105 1.27 1.92 25.84
N VAL A 106 1.73 1.00 24.99
CA VAL A 106 3.11 0.96 24.45
C VAL A 106 3.10 1.20 22.95
N LEU A 107 4.07 1.99 22.48
CA LEU A 107 4.51 2.03 21.09
C LEU A 107 6.00 1.68 21.03
N TYR A 108 6.39 1.01 19.96
CA TYR A 108 7.79 0.70 19.70
C TYR A 108 8.39 1.68 18.72
N SER A 109 9.67 2.01 18.86
CA SER A 109 10.32 2.95 17.96
C SER A 109 11.64 2.43 17.39
N LEU A 110 11.87 2.71 16.11
CA LEU A 110 13.16 2.57 15.45
C LEU A 110 13.92 3.89 15.64
N PRO A 111 15.05 3.94 16.35
CA PRO A 111 15.81 5.19 16.54
C PRO A 111 16.60 5.61 15.28
N GLY A 112 16.81 4.68 14.35
CA GLY A 112 17.56 4.80 13.10
C GLY A 112 17.41 3.47 12.35
N ARG A 113 18.45 3.02 11.64
CA ARG A 113 18.53 1.64 11.15
C ARG A 113 18.45 0.66 12.32
N VAL A 114 17.57 -0.33 12.21
CA VAL A 114 17.53 -1.48 13.12
C VAL A 114 17.76 -2.76 12.31
N ASP A 115 18.78 -3.51 12.68
CA ASP A 115 19.12 -4.80 12.05
C ASP A 115 18.48 -5.97 12.81
N VAL A 116 17.82 -6.88 12.09
CA VAL A 116 17.48 -8.22 12.60
C VAL A 116 18.64 -9.17 12.25
N GLY A 117 19.40 -9.53 13.28
CA GLY A 117 20.59 -10.36 13.14
C GLY A 117 21.72 -9.71 12.34
N THR A 118 22.81 -10.46 12.21
CA THR A 118 23.94 -10.10 11.33
C THR A 118 23.83 -10.89 10.04
N ASP A 119 24.23 -10.29 8.93
CA ASP A 119 24.33 -10.96 7.63
C ASP A 119 25.17 -12.25 7.75
N GLN A 120 24.55 -13.38 7.41
CA GLN A 120 25.18 -14.70 7.41
C GLN A 120 25.86 -15.05 6.07
N GLY A 121 25.78 -14.17 5.08
CA GLY A 121 26.38 -14.32 3.76
C GLY A 121 25.52 -15.10 2.76
N ALA A 122 25.82 -14.91 1.47
CA ALA A 122 25.08 -15.46 0.33
C ALA A 122 25.07 -17.01 0.23
N ALA A 123 26.10 -17.67 0.75
CA ALA A 123 26.26 -19.12 0.65
C ALA A 123 25.71 -19.89 1.86
N SER A 124 25.40 -19.20 2.97
CA SER A 124 24.92 -19.83 4.19
C SER A 124 23.48 -20.30 4.06
N THR A 125 23.12 -21.38 4.75
CA THR A 125 21.73 -21.85 4.92
C THR A 125 21.18 -21.57 6.32
N ASN A 126 21.98 -20.92 7.19
CA ASN A 126 21.62 -20.73 8.58
C ASN A 126 20.45 -19.74 8.72
N THR A 127 19.61 -20.01 9.72
CA THR A 127 18.68 -19.03 10.31
C THR A 127 19.11 -18.80 11.76
N VAL A 128 19.54 -17.57 12.11
CA VAL A 128 20.12 -17.28 13.44
C VAL A 128 19.18 -16.48 14.33
N VAL A 129 18.62 -15.39 13.80
CA VAL A 129 17.71 -14.51 14.55
C VAL A 129 16.34 -14.47 13.87
N THR A 130 15.28 -14.58 14.67
CA THR A 130 13.92 -14.28 14.23
C THR A 130 13.34 -13.14 15.08
N LEU A 131 12.94 -12.04 14.44
CA LEU A 131 12.15 -11.00 15.08
C LEU A 131 10.67 -11.34 14.93
N THR A 132 10.02 -11.74 16.02
CA THR A 132 8.58 -12.01 16.05
C THR A 132 7.84 -10.78 16.54
N ILE A 133 6.76 -10.39 15.88
CA ILE A 133 5.96 -9.21 16.19
C ILE A 133 4.52 -9.66 16.38
N ASP A 134 3.98 -9.44 17.58
CA ASP A 134 2.61 -9.82 17.91
C ASP A 134 1.57 -8.99 17.13
N PRO A 135 0.37 -9.54 16.86
CA PRO A 135 -0.74 -8.79 16.27
C PRO A 135 -1.04 -7.47 16.99
N GLY A 136 -1.33 -6.41 16.23
CA GLY A 136 -1.71 -5.11 16.77
C GLY A 136 -0.55 -4.27 17.33
N VAL A 137 0.69 -4.75 17.23
CA VAL A 137 1.88 -3.96 17.53
C VAL A 137 2.00 -2.80 16.54
N VAL A 138 2.36 -1.62 17.06
CA VAL A 138 2.68 -0.43 16.28
C VAL A 138 4.13 -0.05 16.51
N ILE A 139 4.89 0.04 15.42
CA ILE A 139 6.30 0.42 15.37
C ILE A 139 6.41 1.70 14.55
N PHE A 140 7.13 2.70 15.05
CA PHE A 140 7.36 3.93 14.30
C PHE A 140 8.84 4.29 14.12
N GLY A 141 9.19 4.83 12.94
CA GLY A 141 10.46 5.49 12.72
C GLY A 141 10.55 6.79 13.51
N SER A 142 11.56 6.91 14.39
CA SER A 142 11.74 8.10 15.25
C SER A 142 12.21 9.32 14.45
N THR A 143 12.89 9.06 13.35
CA THR A 143 13.51 10.03 12.44
C THR A 143 13.31 9.57 11.00
N GLY A 144 13.54 10.46 10.03
CA GLY A 144 13.51 10.10 8.61
C GLY A 144 14.48 8.95 8.27
N VAL A 145 15.66 8.93 8.88
CA VAL A 145 16.67 7.88 8.64
C VAL A 145 16.40 6.55 9.35
N SER A 146 15.18 6.36 9.88
CA SER A 146 14.78 5.14 10.57
C SER A 146 14.24 4.09 9.60
N TYR A 147 14.71 2.86 9.66
CA TYR A 147 14.21 1.74 8.84
C TYR A 147 14.57 0.40 9.48
N LEU A 148 13.82 -0.64 9.12
CA LEU A 148 14.04 -2.00 9.59
C LEU A 148 14.70 -2.83 8.49
N VAL A 149 15.80 -3.51 8.80
CA VAL A 149 16.49 -4.41 7.87
C VAL A 149 16.54 -5.83 8.45
N VAL A 150 16.01 -6.79 7.71
CA VAL A 150 16.18 -8.21 8.02
C VAL A 150 17.36 -8.75 7.20
N ASN A 151 18.52 -8.93 7.84
CA ASN A 151 19.73 -9.38 7.16
C ASN A 151 19.63 -10.85 6.73
N ARG A 152 20.34 -11.24 5.65
CA ARG A 152 20.33 -12.61 5.14
C ARG A 152 20.64 -13.62 6.23
N GLY A 153 19.84 -14.69 6.29
CA GLY A 153 19.93 -15.69 7.35
C GLY A 153 19.25 -15.34 8.64
N ASN A 154 18.40 -14.34 8.62
CA ASN A 154 17.52 -13.98 9.71
C ASN A 154 16.10 -13.83 9.16
N LYS A 155 15.13 -13.81 10.06
CA LYS A 155 13.71 -13.82 9.69
C LYS A 155 12.93 -12.76 10.43
N ILE A 156 11.85 -12.31 9.79
CA ILE A 156 10.75 -11.63 10.46
C ILE A 156 9.54 -12.56 10.54
N ASP A 157 8.85 -12.52 11.66
CA ASP A 157 7.57 -13.18 11.87
C ASP A 157 6.56 -12.13 12.33
N ALA A 158 5.98 -11.40 11.36
CA ALA A 158 5.05 -10.31 11.59
C ALA A 158 3.67 -10.67 11.03
N VAL A 159 2.90 -11.43 11.81
CA VAL A 159 1.56 -11.89 11.41
C VAL A 159 0.52 -11.25 12.32
N GLY A 160 -0.10 -10.18 11.81
CA GLY A 160 -1.28 -9.57 12.40
C GLY A 160 -2.56 -10.35 12.10
N THR A 161 -3.69 -9.70 12.34
CA THR A 161 -5.01 -10.22 11.99
C THR A 161 -5.85 -9.14 11.32
N ALA A 162 -6.98 -9.54 10.71
CA ALA A 162 -7.97 -8.62 10.14
C ALA A 162 -8.34 -7.47 11.10
N THR A 163 -8.45 -7.74 12.40
CA THR A 163 -8.85 -6.75 13.42
C THR A 163 -7.69 -6.15 14.20
N GLN A 164 -6.49 -6.74 14.10
CA GLN A 164 -5.28 -6.29 14.79
C GLN A 164 -4.09 -6.34 13.82
N PRO A 165 -4.09 -5.49 12.77
CA PRO A 165 -2.96 -5.43 11.85
C PRO A 165 -1.73 -4.90 12.59
N ILE A 166 -0.55 -5.35 12.16
CA ILE A 166 0.72 -4.76 12.60
C ILE A 166 0.94 -3.49 11.79
N ILE A 167 1.31 -2.38 12.44
CA ILE A 167 1.50 -1.09 11.77
C ILE A 167 2.94 -0.64 11.92
N PHE A 168 3.61 -0.46 10.78
CA PHE A 168 4.83 0.31 10.68
C PHE A 168 4.51 1.71 10.15
N THR A 169 5.01 2.75 10.81
CA THR A 169 4.71 4.15 10.44
C THR A 169 5.85 5.10 10.81
N GLY A 170 5.66 6.40 10.60
CA GLY A 170 6.61 7.43 11.02
C GLY A 170 6.12 8.25 12.21
N ARG A 171 7.04 8.92 12.92
CA ARG A 171 6.73 9.76 14.09
C ARG A 171 5.62 10.78 13.84
N GLY A 172 5.57 11.38 12.64
CA GLY A 172 4.53 12.35 12.27
C GLY A 172 3.10 11.80 12.35
N ASN A 173 2.91 10.52 12.05
CA ASN A 173 1.62 9.85 12.20
C ASN A 173 1.24 9.69 13.67
N VAL A 174 2.21 9.35 14.54
CA VAL A 174 1.99 9.18 15.98
C VAL A 174 1.58 10.50 16.65
N VAL A 175 2.26 11.60 16.33
CA VAL A 175 2.00 12.91 16.96
C VAL A 175 0.87 13.69 16.27
N GLY A 176 0.22 13.12 15.26
CA GLY A 176 -0.92 13.72 14.57
C GLY A 176 -0.58 14.84 13.59
N SER A 177 0.66 14.89 13.09
CA SER A 177 1.07 15.86 12.07
C SER A 177 1.02 15.31 10.64
N ALA A 178 0.79 14.01 10.46
CA ALA A 178 0.64 13.38 9.15
C ALA A 178 -0.82 13.47 8.66
N GLY A 179 -0.99 13.73 7.37
CA GLY A 179 -2.29 13.70 6.67
C GLY A 179 -2.19 13.00 5.31
N ASP A 180 -3.21 13.14 4.48
CA ASP A 180 -3.34 12.42 3.20
C ASP A 180 -2.26 12.74 2.17
N GLN A 181 -1.53 13.84 2.34
CA GLN A 181 -0.44 14.28 1.45
C GLN A 181 0.95 14.08 2.06
N THR A 182 1.04 13.53 3.28
CA THR A 182 2.30 13.29 3.95
C THR A 182 2.93 12.00 3.43
N SER A 183 4.25 11.97 3.33
CA SER A 183 5.15 10.84 3.02
C SER A 183 6.51 11.15 3.68
N GLN A 184 7.57 10.37 3.40
CA GLN A 184 8.95 10.64 3.83
C GLN A 184 9.14 10.74 5.36
N LEU A 185 8.35 10.03 6.17
CA LEU A 185 8.50 10.12 7.62
C LEU A 185 9.57 9.17 8.16
N TRP A 186 9.94 8.15 7.39
CA TRP A 186 10.93 7.12 7.70
C TRP A 186 11.27 6.32 6.42
N GLY A 187 12.26 5.43 6.46
CA GLY A 187 12.73 4.68 5.30
C GLY A 187 11.77 3.58 4.84
N GLY A 188 11.45 2.61 5.68
CA GLY A 188 10.60 1.47 5.30
C GLY A 188 11.07 0.14 5.89
N VAL A 189 10.60 -0.97 5.30
CA VAL A 189 10.99 -2.34 5.68
C VAL A 189 11.76 -3.02 4.57
N VAL A 190 12.98 -3.46 4.87
CA VAL A 190 13.87 -4.14 3.93
C VAL A 190 14.07 -5.60 4.33
N LEU A 191 13.86 -6.51 3.38
CA LEU A 191 14.11 -7.94 3.56
C LEU A 191 15.25 -8.37 2.64
N LEU A 192 16.37 -8.79 3.22
CA LEU A 192 17.53 -9.23 2.47
C LEU A 192 17.59 -10.77 2.45
N GLY A 193 17.52 -11.35 1.26
CA GLY A 193 17.59 -12.79 1.06
C GLY A 193 18.80 -13.26 0.26
N ARG A 194 18.85 -14.57 0.03
CA ARG A 194 19.94 -15.28 -0.68
C ARG A 194 19.52 -15.89 -2.01
N ALA A 195 18.35 -15.54 -2.51
CA ALA A 195 17.87 -16.02 -3.79
C ALA A 195 18.61 -15.37 -4.97
N PRO A 196 18.60 -16.02 -6.15
CA PRO A 196 19.27 -15.52 -7.34
C PRO A 196 18.87 -14.10 -7.74
N VAL A 197 19.88 -13.36 -8.20
CA VAL A 197 19.82 -12.01 -8.75
C VAL A 197 20.72 -11.97 -9.99
N THR A 198 20.51 -11.00 -10.89
CA THR A 198 21.28 -10.86 -12.13
C THR A 198 22.50 -9.97 -12.00
N ASP A 199 22.41 -8.84 -11.29
CA ASP A 199 23.40 -7.79 -11.54
C ASP A 199 24.43 -7.68 -10.41
N CYS A 200 25.59 -8.30 -10.59
CA CYS A 200 26.50 -8.53 -9.48
C CYS A 200 27.38 -7.31 -9.16
N LEU A 201 27.50 -6.95 -7.88
CA LEU A 201 28.42 -5.92 -7.38
C LEU A 201 29.89 -6.21 -7.75
N ALA A 202 30.28 -7.49 -7.68
CA ALA A 202 31.63 -7.91 -8.00
C ALA A 202 31.80 -8.07 -9.53
N PRO A 203 32.74 -7.37 -10.17
CA PRO A 203 32.98 -7.49 -11.61
C PRO A 203 33.25 -8.94 -12.02
N GLY A 204 32.50 -9.44 -13.00
CA GLY A 204 32.66 -10.79 -13.54
C GLY A 204 32.14 -11.92 -12.66
N ALA A 205 31.46 -11.62 -11.53
CA ALA A 205 30.71 -12.64 -10.82
C ALA A 205 29.60 -13.19 -11.72
N ALA A 206 29.42 -14.51 -11.70
CA ALA A 206 28.38 -15.17 -12.48
C ALA A 206 27.01 -14.95 -11.82
N GLU A 207 26.05 -14.52 -12.62
CA GLU A 207 24.65 -14.27 -12.28
C GLU A 207 24.02 -15.50 -11.59
N GLY A 208 23.12 -15.25 -10.63
CA GLY A 208 22.43 -16.31 -9.89
C GLY A 208 23.31 -17.23 -9.02
N THR A 209 24.58 -16.91 -8.82
CA THR A 209 25.50 -17.66 -7.95
C THR A 209 25.71 -16.97 -6.60
N ALA A 210 26.36 -17.65 -5.64
CA ALA A 210 26.73 -17.06 -4.36
C ALA A 210 27.75 -15.90 -4.48
N ALA A 211 28.47 -15.81 -5.61
CA ALA A 211 29.35 -14.69 -5.90
C ALA A 211 28.57 -13.45 -6.38
N CYS A 212 27.34 -13.63 -6.90
CA CYS A 212 26.47 -12.55 -7.32
C CYS A 212 25.69 -12.01 -6.13
N GLN A 213 26.10 -10.82 -5.68
CA GLN A 213 25.49 -10.11 -4.56
C GLN A 213 25.37 -8.64 -4.92
N ARG A 214 24.43 -7.94 -4.30
CA ARG A 214 24.21 -6.49 -4.46
C ARG A 214 24.04 -5.83 -3.11
N ASP A 215 24.28 -4.53 -3.06
CA ASP A 215 23.78 -3.68 -1.97
C ASP A 215 22.40 -3.17 -2.39
N THR A 216 21.47 -3.09 -1.44
CA THR A 216 20.11 -2.62 -1.74
C THR A 216 20.07 -1.10 -1.87
N GLU A 217 19.18 -0.61 -2.75
CA GLU A 217 18.79 0.79 -2.90
C GLU A 217 18.64 1.50 -1.53
N GLY A 218 18.97 2.80 -1.46
CA GLY A 218 18.69 3.62 -0.28
C GLY A 218 19.55 3.33 0.97
N THR A 219 20.39 2.30 1.01
CA THR A 219 21.24 2.00 2.18
C THR A 219 22.61 1.45 1.77
N SER A 220 23.52 1.34 2.74
CA SER A 220 24.82 0.70 2.56
C SER A 220 24.99 -0.50 3.50
N ASN A 221 25.83 -1.46 3.12
CA ASN A 221 26.08 -2.67 3.89
C ASN A 221 24.78 -3.45 4.19
N ALA A 222 23.90 -3.52 3.20
CA ALA A 222 22.64 -4.24 3.21
C ALA A 222 22.64 -5.22 2.03
N LEU A 223 23.57 -6.18 2.10
CA LEU A 223 23.85 -7.10 1.01
C LEU A 223 22.74 -8.15 0.84
N TYR A 224 22.32 -8.35 -0.40
CA TYR A 224 21.39 -9.41 -0.82
C TYR A 224 21.95 -10.21 -1.99
N GLY A 225 21.23 -11.26 -2.37
CA GLY A 225 21.60 -12.13 -3.49
C GLY A 225 22.37 -13.37 -3.06
N GLY A 226 22.37 -14.38 -3.93
CA GLY A 226 23.04 -15.66 -3.74
C GLY A 226 22.51 -16.73 -4.68
N ALA A 227 22.68 -18.00 -4.30
CA ALA A 227 22.30 -19.16 -5.11
C ALA A 227 21.15 -19.99 -4.50
N GLN A 228 20.33 -19.41 -3.63
CA GLN A 228 19.31 -20.15 -2.87
C GLN A 228 17.88 -19.69 -3.21
N PRO A 229 17.26 -20.20 -4.30
CA PRO A 229 15.88 -19.88 -4.67
C PRO A 229 14.84 -20.14 -3.56
N GLY A 230 15.13 -21.10 -2.67
CA GLY A 230 14.27 -21.49 -1.54
C GLY A 230 14.58 -20.79 -0.22
N ASP A 231 15.42 -19.75 -0.22
CA ASP A 231 15.70 -18.95 0.99
C ASP A 231 14.39 -18.43 1.61
N ASN A 232 14.41 -18.21 2.92
CA ASN A 232 13.23 -17.85 3.69
C ASN A 232 13.57 -16.72 4.66
N SER A 233 13.13 -15.51 4.31
CA SER A 233 13.26 -14.28 5.12
C SER A 233 12.13 -14.11 6.14
N GLY A 234 11.22 -15.10 6.22
CA GLY A 234 10.15 -15.17 7.21
C GLY A 234 8.75 -15.04 6.63
N ARG A 235 7.83 -14.46 7.42
CA ARG A 235 6.46 -14.22 6.99
C ARG A 235 5.94 -12.87 7.48
N MET A 236 5.22 -12.18 6.61
CA MET A 236 4.50 -10.94 6.92
C MET A 236 3.06 -11.08 6.46
N SER A 237 2.10 -10.86 7.38
CA SER A 237 0.70 -10.83 7.01
C SER A 237 -0.15 -9.93 7.88
N TYR A 238 -1.17 -9.30 7.28
CA TYR A 238 -1.98 -8.24 7.88
C TYR A 238 -1.10 -7.12 8.44
N VAL A 239 -0.26 -6.57 7.55
CA VAL A 239 0.71 -5.51 7.88
C VAL A 239 0.36 -4.26 7.11
N GLN A 240 0.45 -3.11 7.78
CA GLN A 240 0.40 -1.80 7.16
C GLN A 240 1.75 -1.12 7.29
N ILE A 241 2.25 -0.55 6.19
CA ILE A 241 3.45 0.26 6.15
C ILE A 241 3.03 1.64 5.63
N ARG A 242 3.13 2.65 6.50
CA ARG A 242 2.58 3.99 6.24
C ARG A 242 3.69 5.03 6.20
N TYR A 243 3.61 5.96 5.26
CA TYR A 243 4.42 7.19 5.20
C TYR A 243 5.94 6.98 5.08
N SER A 244 6.37 5.97 4.32
CA SER A 244 7.78 5.62 4.03
C SER A 244 8.40 6.54 2.96
N GLY A 245 9.62 6.22 2.49
CA GLY A 245 10.27 6.96 1.39
C GLY A 245 11.16 8.11 1.80
N PHE A 246 11.72 8.13 3.02
CA PHE A 246 12.67 9.19 3.37
C PHE A 246 13.95 9.11 2.52
N VAL A 247 14.35 10.24 1.94
CA VAL A 247 15.58 10.38 1.13
C VAL A 247 16.84 10.17 1.98
N LEU A 248 17.52 9.04 1.79
CA LEU A 248 18.73 8.68 2.55
C LEU A 248 20.01 9.19 1.88
N SER A 249 19.99 9.30 0.55
CA SER A 249 20.95 10.06 -0.27
C SER A 249 20.26 10.52 -1.55
N ALA A 250 20.90 11.38 -2.36
CA ALA A 250 20.30 11.88 -3.59
C ALA A 250 19.88 10.72 -4.52
N ASP A 251 18.61 10.72 -4.94
CA ASP A 251 17.98 9.73 -5.82
C ASP A 251 18.13 8.28 -5.28
N LYS A 252 18.00 8.12 -3.97
CA LYS A 252 18.23 6.89 -3.19
C LYS A 252 17.33 6.92 -1.95
N GLU A 253 16.06 6.69 -2.20
CA GLU A 253 15.00 6.54 -1.21
C GLU A 253 14.85 5.04 -0.86
N LEU A 254 14.10 4.73 0.21
CA LEU A 254 13.72 3.36 0.53
C LEU A 254 12.21 3.19 0.38
N GLN A 255 11.79 1.98 0.02
CA GLN A 255 10.41 1.75 -0.38
C GLN A 255 9.52 1.46 0.82
N GLY A 256 8.21 1.35 0.59
CA GLY A 256 7.33 0.81 1.62
C GLY A 256 7.81 -0.57 2.08
N LEU A 257 7.88 -1.51 1.14
CA LEU A 257 8.49 -2.81 1.34
C LEU A 257 9.52 -3.07 0.25
N THR A 258 10.72 -3.49 0.64
CA THR A 258 11.84 -3.79 -0.27
C THR A 258 12.31 -5.24 -0.10
N PRO A 259 11.70 -6.21 -0.81
CA PRO A 259 12.21 -7.58 -0.86
C PRO A 259 13.40 -7.67 -1.83
N SER A 260 14.61 -7.75 -1.31
CA SER A 260 15.84 -7.84 -2.12
C SER A 260 16.42 -9.25 -2.03
N GLY A 261 16.45 -9.98 -3.15
CA GLY A 261 16.94 -11.36 -3.23
C GLY A 261 16.20 -12.33 -2.31
N VAL A 262 14.95 -12.03 -1.95
CA VAL A 262 14.13 -12.86 -1.05
C VAL A 262 13.79 -14.18 -1.73
N GLY A 263 13.84 -15.31 -1.02
CA GLY A 263 13.51 -16.61 -1.59
C GLY A 263 12.03 -17.00 -1.50
N SER A 264 11.68 -18.04 -2.26
CA SER A 264 10.31 -18.60 -2.37
C SER A 264 9.78 -19.25 -1.09
N GLY A 265 10.63 -19.46 -0.09
CA GLY A 265 10.20 -19.90 1.23
C GLY A 265 9.57 -18.78 2.07
N THR A 266 9.69 -17.52 1.62
CA THR A 266 9.15 -16.33 2.30
C THR A 266 7.67 -16.14 1.95
N GLN A 267 6.86 -15.77 2.94
CA GLN A 267 5.42 -15.57 2.77
C GLN A 267 5.05 -14.10 2.97
N LEU A 268 4.48 -13.48 1.94
CA LEU A 268 4.03 -12.10 1.95
C LEU A 268 2.57 -12.06 1.51
N ASP A 269 1.66 -11.73 2.44
CA ASP A 269 0.23 -11.85 2.21
C ASP A 269 -0.56 -10.82 3.03
N HIS A 270 -1.50 -10.07 2.46
CA HIS A 270 -2.20 -8.97 3.17
C HIS A 270 -1.23 -7.88 3.64
N ILE A 271 -0.60 -7.20 2.68
CA ILE A 271 0.31 -6.08 2.91
C ILE A 271 -0.30 -4.81 2.34
N GLN A 272 -0.41 -3.77 3.17
CA GLN A 272 -0.82 -2.45 2.75
C GLN A 272 0.35 -1.50 2.80
N ILE A 273 0.58 -0.78 1.71
CA ILE A 273 1.47 0.37 1.66
C ILE A 273 0.63 1.64 1.50
N HIS A 274 0.91 2.66 2.30
CA HIS A 274 0.23 3.95 2.24
C HIS A 274 1.23 5.10 2.21
N ASN A 275 1.19 5.90 1.14
CA ASN A 275 2.02 7.09 0.93
C ASN A 275 3.53 6.85 1.13
N SER A 276 4.10 5.92 0.37
CA SER A 276 5.55 5.89 0.16
C SER A 276 5.93 7.08 -0.73
N SER A 277 7.02 7.79 -0.41
CA SER A 277 7.54 8.87 -1.28
C SER A 277 8.33 8.39 -2.49
N ASP A 278 8.64 7.11 -2.50
CA ASP A 278 9.21 6.40 -3.62
C ASP A 278 8.21 5.26 -3.91
N ASP A 279 8.67 4.07 -4.25
CA ASP A 279 7.78 2.97 -4.58
C ASP A 279 6.95 2.46 -3.40
N GLY A 280 5.77 1.95 -3.73
CA GLY A 280 4.97 1.18 -2.79
C GLY A 280 5.70 -0.09 -2.35
N ILE A 281 5.95 -0.97 -3.32
CA ILE A 281 6.77 -2.17 -3.16
C ILE A 281 7.72 -2.24 -4.34
N GLU A 282 9.01 -2.44 -4.08
CA GLU A 282 10.00 -2.71 -5.13
C GLU A 282 10.72 -4.02 -4.82
N VAL A 283 10.71 -4.93 -5.80
CA VAL A 283 11.33 -6.25 -5.67
C VAL A 283 12.62 -6.29 -6.45
N PHE A 284 13.74 -6.36 -5.73
CA PHE A 284 15.05 -6.54 -6.34
C PHE A 284 15.41 -8.02 -6.43
N GLY A 285 15.02 -8.67 -7.51
CA GLY A 285 15.36 -10.06 -7.76
C GLY A 285 14.73 -11.06 -6.78
N GLY A 286 15.28 -12.27 -6.71
CA GLY A 286 14.76 -13.32 -5.86
C GLY A 286 13.48 -13.97 -6.39
N ARG A 287 12.74 -14.64 -5.49
CA ARG A 287 11.63 -15.56 -5.77
C ARG A 287 10.42 -15.47 -4.82
N PRO A 288 10.12 -14.35 -4.12
CA PRO A 288 8.92 -14.31 -3.29
C PRO A 288 7.66 -14.48 -4.15
N ASN A 289 6.61 -15.09 -3.59
CA ASN A 289 5.26 -14.95 -4.14
C ASN A 289 4.45 -14.07 -3.18
N MET A 290 3.47 -13.34 -3.71
CA MET A 290 2.69 -12.37 -2.94
C MET A 290 1.18 -12.52 -3.20
N LYS A 291 0.37 -12.40 -2.14
CA LYS A 291 -1.10 -12.29 -2.28
C LYS A 291 -1.66 -11.12 -1.49
N HIS A 292 -2.80 -10.58 -1.91
CA HIS A 292 -3.56 -9.55 -1.19
C HIS A 292 -2.73 -8.30 -0.88
N LEU A 293 -2.40 -7.54 -1.93
CA LEU A 293 -1.62 -6.31 -1.82
C LEU A 293 -2.54 -5.09 -1.99
N VAL A 294 -2.35 -4.09 -1.13
CA VAL A 294 -3.07 -2.81 -1.21
C VAL A 294 -2.06 -1.68 -1.19
N ILE A 295 -1.92 -0.95 -2.29
CA ILE A 295 -0.93 0.11 -2.43
C ILE A 295 -1.67 1.42 -2.71
N THR A 296 -1.47 2.41 -1.86
CA THR A 296 -2.15 3.70 -1.97
C THR A 296 -1.18 4.85 -1.90
N GLY A 297 -1.22 5.74 -2.89
CA GLY A 297 -0.54 7.03 -2.85
C GLY A 297 0.98 7.00 -2.85
N ALA A 298 1.60 5.94 -3.39
CA ALA A 298 3.01 5.94 -3.79
C ALA A 298 3.28 7.16 -4.69
N GLU A 299 4.42 7.82 -4.49
CA GLU A 299 4.79 9.03 -5.24
C GLU A 299 5.61 8.72 -6.50
N ASP A 300 6.29 7.58 -6.52
CA ASP A 300 6.86 6.99 -7.74
C ASP A 300 5.96 5.84 -8.23
N ASP A 301 6.45 4.61 -8.36
CA ASP A 301 5.68 3.48 -8.87
C ASP A 301 4.94 2.72 -7.75
N SER A 302 3.77 2.15 -8.07
CA SER A 302 3.04 1.39 -7.03
C SER A 302 3.72 0.05 -6.73
N LEU A 303 4.03 -0.72 -7.78
CA LEU A 303 4.76 -1.98 -7.69
C LEU A 303 5.86 -2.00 -8.76
N ASP A 304 7.11 -1.90 -8.34
CA ASP A 304 8.28 -2.03 -9.21
C ASP A 304 8.96 -3.39 -9.00
N THR A 305 9.58 -3.91 -10.06
CA THR A 305 10.37 -5.12 -10.04
C THR A 305 11.61 -4.96 -10.91
N ASP A 306 12.75 -5.40 -10.38
CA ASP A 306 14.05 -5.37 -11.04
C ASP A 306 14.83 -6.70 -10.81
N VAL A 307 16.03 -6.81 -11.35
CA VAL A 307 17.11 -7.73 -10.97
C VAL A 307 16.77 -9.22 -11.09
N GLY A 308 16.04 -9.59 -12.15
CA GLY A 308 15.74 -10.99 -12.44
C GLY A 308 14.76 -11.63 -11.46
N TYR A 309 13.84 -10.85 -10.89
CA TYR A 309 12.76 -11.35 -10.05
C TYR A 309 11.90 -12.36 -10.82
N GLN A 310 11.65 -13.51 -10.20
CA GLN A 310 10.69 -14.49 -10.74
C GLN A 310 9.70 -14.90 -9.66
N GLY A 311 8.42 -14.58 -9.85
CA GLY A 311 7.41 -14.82 -8.82
C GLY A 311 5.98 -14.70 -9.34
N ASN A 312 5.02 -14.97 -8.45
CA ASN A 312 3.60 -14.90 -8.74
C ASN A 312 2.90 -13.97 -7.76
N ILE A 313 2.00 -13.13 -8.26
CA ILE A 313 1.29 -12.09 -7.49
C ILE A 313 -0.22 -12.20 -7.76
N GLN A 314 -1.05 -12.28 -6.71
CA GLN A 314 -2.51 -12.32 -6.88
C GLN A 314 -3.26 -11.40 -5.92
N TYR A 315 -4.33 -10.76 -6.40
CA TYR A 315 -5.16 -9.81 -5.66
C TYR A 315 -4.40 -8.54 -5.30
N VAL A 316 -4.41 -7.57 -6.21
CA VAL A 316 -3.71 -6.29 -6.03
C VAL A 316 -4.65 -5.12 -6.27
N ILE A 317 -4.79 -4.25 -5.27
CA ILE A 317 -5.41 -2.93 -5.40
C ILE A 317 -4.28 -1.91 -5.37
N ALA A 318 -4.10 -1.14 -6.45
CA ALA A 318 -3.17 -0.02 -6.48
C ALA A 318 -3.90 1.27 -6.90
N VAL A 319 -3.76 2.33 -6.11
CA VAL A 319 -4.47 3.60 -6.32
C VAL A 319 -3.53 4.77 -6.07
N GLN A 320 -3.24 5.55 -7.12
CA GLN A 320 -2.47 6.79 -7.00
C GLN A 320 -3.21 7.83 -6.16
N ARG A 321 -2.45 8.76 -5.57
CA ARG A 321 -3.00 9.75 -4.62
C ARG A 321 -4.16 10.54 -5.24
N ALA A 322 -5.17 10.84 -4.43
CA ALA A 322 -6.26 11.70 -4.87
C ALA A 322 -5.72 13.08 -5.30
N GLY A 323 -6.35 13.66 -6.32
CA GLY A 323 -5.94 14.95 -6.91
C GLY A 323 -5.12 14.83 -8.20
N GLY A 324 -4.58 13.64 -8.52
CA GLY A 324 -4.02 13.34 -9.85
C GLY A 324 -2.75 14.13 -10.21
N ALA A 325 -1.95 14.48 -9.21
CA ALA A 325 -0.69 15.23 -9.39
C ALA A 325 0.54 14.52 -8.80
N VAL A 326 0.38 13.33 -8.23
CA VAL A 326 1.41 12.58 -7.50
C VAL A 326 1.35 11.10 -7.89
N GLY A 327 2.50 10.45 -8.04
CA GLY A 327 2.69 9.09 -8.55
C GLY A 327 3.29 9.09 -9.95
N ASP A 328 4.12 8.10 -10.30
CA ASP A 328 4.56 7.86 -11.67
C ASP A 328 3.68 6.79 -12.34
N SER A 329 3.99 5.51 -12.24
CA SER A 329 3.19 4.40 -12.82
C SER A 329 2.55 3.51 -11.76
N MET A 330 1.67 2.62 -12.20
CA MET A 330 1.17 1.53 -11.38
C MET A 330 2.21 0.42 -11.28
N MET A 331 2.91 0.16 -12.39
CA MET A 331 4.07 -0.72 -12.41
C MET A 331 5.16 -0.18 -13.32
N GLU A 332 6.38 -0.18 -12.81
CA GLU A 332 7.59 -0.26 -13.60
C GLU A 332 8.15 -1.70 -13.51
N ILE A 333 8.77 -2.13 -14.59
CA ILE A 333 9.38 -3.44 -14.73
C ILE A 333 10.66 -3.21 -15.51
N ASP A 334 11.81 -3.40 -14.86
CA ASP A 334 13.12 -3.13 -15.46
C ASP A 334 14.15 -4.23 -15.22
N SER A 335 15.24 -4.14 -15.97
CA SER A 335 16.53 -4.70 -15.56
C SER A 335 17.54 -3.57 -15.52
N ASP A 336 18.64 -3.73 -14.77
CA ASP A 336 19.64 -2.67 -14.64
C ASP A 336 20.50 -2.41 -15.92
N GLY A 337 19.96 -2.79 -17.08
CA GLY A 337 20.55 -2.62 -18.41
C GLY A 337 21.10 -3.90 -19.00
N ASN A 338 21.27 -4.97 -18.21
CA ASN A 338 21.66 -6.29 -18.71
C ASN A 338 20.43 -7.15 -19.06
N GLU A 339 19.72 -6.75 -20.11
CA GLU A 339 18.39 -7.28 -20.45
C GLU A 339 18.33 -8.79 -20.80
N ASN A 340 19.47 -9.45 -21.02
CA ASN A 340 19.56 -10.90 -21.27
C ASN A 340 20.23 -11.68 -20.13
N ALA A 341 20.47 -11.03 -18.99
CA ALA A 341 20.97 -11.69 -17.80
C ALA A 341 20.04 -12.84 -17.37
N SER A 342 20.63 -13.95 -16.94
CA SER A 342 19.94 -15.12 -16.42
C SER A 342 20.11 -15.18 -14.91
N PRO A 343 19.03 -15.15 -14.11
CA PRO A 343 17.64 -15.31 -14.51
C PRO A 343 17.01 -14.05 -15.12
N ARG A 344 16.32 -14.17 -16.27
CA ARG A 344 15.46 -13.07 -16.74
C ARG A 344 14.31 -12.88 -15.76
N GLN A 345 13.79 -11.65 -15.70
CA GLN A 345 12.58 -11.40 -14.93
C GLN A 345 11.42 -12.21 -15.51
N ARG A 346 10.69 -12.91 -14.65
CA ARG A 346 9.56 -13.75 -15.05
C ARG A 346 8.47 -13.72 -14.00
N VAL A 347 7.50 -12.84 -14.19
CA VAL A 347 6.46 -12.60 -13.20
C VAL A 347 5.10 -12.85 -13.81
N THR A 348 4.23 -13.53 -13.06
CA THR A 348 2.81 -13.60 -13.40
C THR A 348 2.00 -12.87 -12.34
N ILE A 349 1.15 -11.94 -12.76
CA ILE A 349 0.20 -11.22 -11.89
C ILE A 349 -1.23 -11.52 -12.32
N SER A 350 -2.10 -11.85 -11.35
CA SER A 350 -3.52 -12.11 -11.60
C SER A 350 -4.43 -11.31 -10.66
N ASN A 351 -5.63 -10.96 -11.12
CA ASN A 351 -6.67 -10.30 -10.32
C ASN A 351 -6.17 -8.99 -9.71
N PHE A 352 -5.97 -7.98 -10.55
CA PHE A 352 -5.49 -6.67 -10.13
C PHE A 352 -6.41 -5.55 -10.60
N THR A 353 -6.44 -4.46 -9.86
CA THR A 353 -7.13 -3.22 -10.22
C THR A 353 -6.24 -2.04 -9.91
N PHE A 354 -5.80 -1.38 -10.98
CA PHE A 354 -4.87 -0.28 -10.97
C PHE A 354 -5.57 1.01 -11.36
N VAL A 355 -5.47 2.03 -10.51
CA VAL A 355 -6.11 3.34 -10.69
C VAL A 355 -5.03 4.41 -10.78
N GLN A 356 -4.64 4.69 -12.02
CA GLN A 356 -3.73 5.76 -12.41
C GLN A 356 -4.48 7.09 -12.46
N ARG A 357 -3.97 8.09 -11.77
CA ARG A 357 -4.58 9.43 -11.69
C ARG A 357 -3.63 10.53 -12.15
N ASN A 358 -2.32 10.34 -12.06
CA ASN A 358 -1.36 11.34 -12.50
C ASN A 358 -1.21 11.32 -14.02
N ASN A 359 -1.56 12.44 -14.65
CA ASN A 359 -1.44 12.61 -16.10
C ASN A 359 -0.06 13.12 -16.53
N GLY A 360 0.75 13.61 -15.57
CA GLY A 360 2.11 14.08 -15.77
C GLY A 360 3.18 13.05 -15.40
N ALA A 361 2.81 11.77 -15.28
CA ALA A 361 3.70 10.65 -14.99
C ALA A 361 4.91 10.61 -15.94
N GLY A 362 6.12 10.46 -15.39
CA GLY A 362 7.39 10.49 -16.12
C GLY A 362 7.58 9.28 -17.03
N ASN A 363 7.25 8.09 -16.54
CA ASN A 363 7.22 6.84 -17.29
C ASN A 363 6.21 6.89 -18.46
N GLY A 364 5.18 7.71 -18.35
CA GLY A 364 4.26 8.06 -19.44
C GLY A 364 3.31 6.93 -19.84
N ALA A 365 3.10 5.94 -18.96
CA ALA A 365 2.06 4.93 -19.06
C ALA A 365 1.71 4.39 -17.65
N ALA A 366 0.56 3.72 -17.50
CA ALA A 366 0.21 3.08 -16.23
C ALA A 366 1.06 1.83 -15.95
N ILE A 367 1.46 1.09 -16.98
CA ILE A 367 2.42 -0.01 -16.90
C ILE A 367 3.53 0.26 -17.90
N ARG A 368 4.77 0.27 -17.43
CA ARG A 368 5.98 0.30 -18.25
C ARG A 368 6.72 -1.02 -18.13
N ILE A 369 6.93 -1.69 -19.25
CA ILE A 369 7.69 -2.93 -19.34
C ILE A 369 8.96 -2.70 -20.15
N ARG A 370 10.11 -2.92 -19.53
CA ARG A 370 11.43 -2.80 -20.15
C ARG A 370 12.34 -3.91 -19.64
N GLY A 371 13.63 -3.84 -19.96
CA GLY A 371 14.62 -4.70 -19.32
C GLY A 371 14.65 -6.15 -19.79
N GLY A 372 13.93 -6.53 -20.85
CA GLY A 372 13.82 -7.94 -21.23
C GLY A 372 12.99 -8.76 -20.24
N ALA A 373 11.83 -8.26 -19.82
CA ALA A 373 11.00 -8.94 -18.84
C ALA A 373 9.94 -9.86 -19.46
N ASP A 374 9.88 -11.11 -18.98
CA ASP A 374 8.94 -12.15 -19.40
C ASP A 374 7.66 -12.13 -18.54
N TYR A 375 6.83 -11.10 -18.71
CA TYR A 375 5.65 -10.89 -17.88
C TYR A 375 4.39 -11.58 -18.39
N SER A 376 3.52 -12.00 -17.47
CA SER A 376 2.16 -12.45 -17.78
C SER A 376 1.14 -11.77 -16.87
N PHE A 377 0.15 -11.12 -17.47
CA PHE A 377 -0.95 -10.45 -16.77
C PHE A 377 -2.25 -11.23 -17.00
N ALA A 378 -3.00 -11.50 -15.93
CA ALA A 378 -4.29 -12.18 -16.00
C ALA A 378 -5.37 -11.44 -15.21
N ASN A 379 -6.61 -11.42 -15.69
CA ASN A 379 -7.78 -10.93 -14.96
C ASN A 379 -7.58 -9.51 -14.37
N GLY A 380 -7.06 -8.59 -15.18
CA GLY A 380 -6.65 -7.26 -14.75
C GLY A 380 -7.58 -6.12 -15.16
N LEU A 381 -7.66 -5.08 -14.33
CA LEU A 381 -8.27 -3.80 -14.65
C LEU A 381 -7.22 -2.68 -14.54
N ILE A 382 -7.12 -1.85 -15.58
CA ILE A 382 -6.28 -0.65 -15.59
C ILE A 382 -7.17 0.56 -15.89
N VAL A 383 -7.22 1.51 -14.97
CA VAL A 383 -7.99 2.75 -15.08
C VAL A 383 -7.00 3.90 -15.17
N SER A 384 -6.74 4.36 -16.40
CA SER A 384 -5.75 5.38 -16.74
C SER A 384 -6.27 6.32 -17.86
N PRO A 385 -7.39 7.04 -17.64
CA PRO A 385 -8.04 7.80 -18.72
C PRO A 385 -7.19 8.96 -19.27
N GLY A 386 -6.14 9.39 -18.57
CA GLY A 386 -5.32 10.54 -18.96
C GLY A 386 -4.00 10.22 -19.66
N ILE A 387 -3.48 9.00 -19.57
CA ILE A 387 -2.22 8.58 -20.21
C ILE A 387 -2.35 7.23 -20.92
N ALA A 388 -1.27 6.75 -21.55
CA ALA A 388 -1.24 5.40 -22.11
C ALA A 388 -1.41 4.36 -21.00
N CYS A 389 -1.99 3.21 -21.31
CA CYS A 389 -2.06 2.13 -20.32
C CYS A 389 -0.81 1.29 -20.32
N LEU A 390 -0.27 1.00 -21.51
CA LEU A 390 0.83 0.07 -21.68
C LEU A 390 1.95 0.71 -22.49
N ARG A 391 3.15 0.69 -21.91
CA ARG A 391 4.40 1.01 -22.59
C ARG A 391 5.31 -0.21 -22.60
N ILE A 392 5.84 -0.57 -23.76
CA ILE A 392 6.90 -1.59 -23.90
C ILE A 392 8.12 -0.94 -24.54
N ASP A 393 9.25 -1.05 -23.86
CA ASP A 393 10.53 -0.54 -24.34
C ASP A 393 11.48 -1.71 -24.68
N SER A 394 12.41 -1.46 -25.60
CA SER A 394 13.47 -2.37 -26.04
C SER A 394 12.99 -3.59 -26.84
N ALA A 395 13.69 -3.86 -27.94
CA ALA A 395 13.45 -5.05 -28.77
C ALA A 395 13.67 -6.36 -27.98
N THR A 396 14.52 -6.35 -26.96
CA THR A 396 14.79 -7.50 -26.07
C THR A 396 13.57 -7.89 -25.24
N THR A 397 12.69 -6.94 -24.91
CA THR A 397 11.42 -7.20 -24.20
C THR A 397 10.40 -7.86 -25.12
N THR A 398 10.55 -7.70 -26.44
CA THR A 398 9.65 -8.29 -27.45
C THR A 398 10.26 -9.48 -28.18
N GLN A 399 11.42 -9.97 -27.73
CA GLN A 399 12.10 -11.06 -28.40
C GLN A 399 11.38 -12.39 -28.18
N THR A 400 11.58 -13.34 -29.09
CA THR A 400 10.92 -14.67 -29.03
C THR A 400 11.90 -15.81 -28.84
N SER A 401 13.20 -15.50 -28.74
CA SER A 401 14.28 -16.46 -28.58
C SER A 401 15.46 -15.79 -27.88
N GLY A 402 16.07 -16.49 -26.93
CA GLY A 402 17.20 -15.99 -26.16
C GLY A 402 17.46 -16.88 -24.94
N PRO A 403 18.51 -16.59 -24.14
CA PRO A 403 18.72 -17.22 -22.85
C PRO A 403 17.56 -16.92 -21.89
N ASP A 404 17.05 -17.95 -21.20
CA ASP A 404 15.96 -17.85 -20.19
C ASP A 404 14.68 -17.12 -20.64
N GLU A 405 14.39 -17.14 -21.95
CA GLU A 405 13.32 -16.41 -22.64
C GLU A 405 11.98 -17.18 -22.71
N GLN A 406 10.84 -16.53 -22.44
CA GLN A 406 9.48 -17.09 -22.55
C GLN A 406 8.57 -16.42 -23.60
N GLY A 407 9.15 -15.52 -24.40
CA GLY A 407 8.50 -14.68 -25.38
C GLY A 407 8.04 -13.33 -24.81
N PRO A 408 7.45 -12.48 -25.67
CA PRO A 408 6.94 -11.17 -25.27
C PRO A 408 5.93 -11.24 -24.12
N PRO A 409 5.70 -10.12 -23.40
CA PRO A 409 4.67 -10.03 -22.37
C PRO A 409 3.30 -10.55 -22.82
N LYS A 410 2.62 -11.30 -21.95
CA LYS A 410 1.34 -11.94 -22.26
C LYS A 410 0.22 -11.31 -21.44
N PHE A 411 -0.94 -11.17 -22.06
CA PHE A 411 -2.11 -10.55 -21.44
C PHE A 411 -3.32 -11.49 -21.59
N HIS A 412 -4.03 -11.78 -20.51
CA HIS A 412 -5.18 -12.68 -20.50
C HIS A 412 -6.34 -12.03 -19.75
N SER A 413 -7.44 -11.72 -20.43
CA SER A 413 -8.59 -11.06 -19.82
C SER A 413 -8.22 -9.76 -19.08
N VAL A 414 -7.40 -8.90 -19.71
CA VAL A 414 -7.02 -7.58 -19.20
C VAL A 414 -7.87 -6.51 -19.86
N SER A 415 -8.58 -5.71 -19.07
CA SER A 415 -9.43 -4.62 -19.55
C SER A 415 -8.94 -3.27 -19.07
N MET A 416 -8.79 -2.33 -20.00
CA MET A 416 -8.13 -1.06 -19.77
C MET A 416 -9.00 0.12 -20.20
N GLN A 417 -9.08 1.15 -19.36
CA GLN A 417 -9.51 2.48 -19.74
C GLN A 417 -8.27 3.36 -19.90
N CYS A 418 -7.99 3.81 -21.12
CA CYS A 418 -6.77 4.56 -21.44
C CYS A 418 -7.12 5.94 -22.02
N ASN A 419 -6.10 6.77 -22.26
CA ASN A 419 -6.24 7.90 -23.17
C ASN A 419 -6.41 7.45 -24.64
N ALA A 420 -6.42 8.41 -25.57
CA ALA A 420 -6.59 8.14 -27.01
C ALA A 420 -5.44 7.30 -27.64
N THR A 421 -4.31 7.13 -26.94
CA THR A 421 -3.13 6.37 -27.37
C THR A 421 -2.80 5.30 -26.32
N PRO A 422 -3.58 4.20 -26.26
CA PRO A 422 -3.46 3.19 -25.19
C PRO A 422 -2.10 2.50 -25.12
N PHE A 423 -1.40 2.43 -26.25
CA PHE A 423 -0.15 1.70 -26.44
C PHE A 423 1.00 2.62 -26.83
N ARG A 424 2.16 2.42 -26.18
CA ARG A 424 3.38 3.17 -26.45
C ARG A 424 4.58 2.22 -26.60
N GLY A 425 5.23 2.25 -27.75
CA GLY A 425 6.53 1.60 -27.96
C GLY A 425 7.68 2.60 -27.81
N SER A 426 8.85 2.15 -27.34
CA SER A 426 10.08 2.92 -27.47
C SER A 426 11.32 2.02 -27.59
N ASN A 427 12.50 2.62 -27.88
CA ASN A 427 13.78 1.91 -27.98
C ASN A 427 13.77 0.69 -28.93
N GLY A 428 13.20 0.86 -30.12
CA GLY A 428 13.12 -0.20 -31.13
C GLY A 428 11.80 -0.97 -31.16
N VAL A 429 10.85 -0.64 -30.28
CA VAL A 429 9.47 -1.13 -30.30
C VAL A 429 8.52 -0.01 -30.75
N THR A 430 7.57 -0.32 -31.62
CA THR A 430 6.53 0.60 -32.12
C THR A 430 5.22 0.44 -31.35
N ASN A 431 4.38 1.48 -31.35
CA ASN A 431 3.04 1.40 -30.73
C ASN A 431 2.19 0.25 -31.30
N ALA A 432 2.34 -0.03 -32.60
CA ALA A 432 1.61 -1.12 -33.27
C ALA A 432 2.08 -2.51 -32.81
N GLU A 433 3.36 -2.68 -32.50
CA GLU A 433 3.87 -3.93 -31.92
C GLU A 433 3.35 -4.13 -30.50
N VAL A 434 3.32 -3.08 -29.68
CA VAL A 434 2.73 -3.14 -28.33
C VAL A 434 1.25 -3.52 -28.39
N GLU A 435 0.50 -2.91 -29.32
CA GLU A 435 -0.89 -3.27 -29.56
C GLU A 435 -1.06 -4.73 -30.02
N ALA A 436 -0.20 -5.20 -30.93
CA ALA A 436 -0.23 -6.58 -31.40
C ALA A 436 0.05 -7.58 -30.28
N ILE A 437 1.04 -7.31 -29.42
CA ILE A 437 1.37 -8.13 -28.25
C ILE A 437 0.18 -8.21 -27.29
N PHE A 438 -0.46 -7.08 -26.98
CA PHE A 438 -1.66 -7.08 -26.15
C PHE A 438 -2.82 -7.88 -26.77
N ASN A 439 -3.01 -7.76 -28.08
CA ASN A 439 -4.11 -8.42 -28.80
C ASN A 439 -3.85 -9.91 -29.12
N MET A 440 -2.64 -10.43 -28.91
CA MET A 440 -2.36 -11.87 -29.02
C MET A 440 -3.10 -12.70 -27.95
N GLY A 441 -3.39 -12.08 -26.81
CA GLY A 441 -4.16 -12.68 -25.74
C GLY A 441 -5.65 -12.83 -26.05
N THR A 442 -6.38 -13.47 -25.14
CA THR A 442 -7.84 -13.63 -25.27
C THR A 442 -8.56 -12.71 -24.30
N ASP A 443 -9.74 -12.24 -24.72
CA ASP A 443 -10.67 -11.43 -23.91
C ASP A 443 -10.06 -10.10 -23.37
N ASN A 444 -9.00 -9.60 -24.00
CA ASN A 444 -8.38 -8.31 -23.71
C ASN A 444 -9.16 -7.13 -24.31
N ARG A 445 -9.17 -5.98 -23.62
CA ARG A 445 -9.87 -4.76 -24.06
C ARG A 445 -9.04 -3.51 -23.75
N SER A 446 -8.80 -2.65 -24.73
CA SER A 446 -8.05 -1.38 -24.56
C SER A 446 -8.94 -0.14 -24.42
N ASN A 447 -10.25 -0.31 -24.51
CA ASN A 447 -11.27 0.75 -24.51
C ASN A 447 -12.41 0.50 -23.52
N HIS A 448 -12.13 -0.22 -22.43
CA HIS A 448 -13.10 -0.53 -21.39
C HIS A 448 -13.56 0.76 -20.68
N VAL A 449 -14.85 0.83 -20.34
CA VAL A 449 -15.41 1.91 -19.52
C VAL A 449 -15.80 1.30 -18.17
N PRO A 450 -15.05 1.59 -17.09
CA PRO A 450 -15.26 0.94 -15.82
C PRO A 450 -16.52 1.41 -15.12
N SER A 451 -17.14 0.52 -14.36
CA SER A 451 -18.31 0.83 -13.51
C SER A 451 -18.03 0.62 -12.02
N LEU A 452 -16.75 0.73 -11.64
CA LEU A 452 -16.24 0.39 -10.32
C LEU A 452 -16.93 1.20 -9.21
N ALA A 453 -17.33 0.51 -8.14
CA ALA A 453 -17.73 1.13 -6.89
C ALA A 453 -16.49 1.35 -6.02
N GLY A 454 -16.37 2.53 -5.39
CA GLY A 454 -15.25 2.83 -4.50
C GLY A 454 -13.87 2.72 -5.16
N LEU A 455 -13.79 2.86 -6.49
CA LEU A 455 -12.59 2.79 -7.34
C LEU A 455 -12.09 1.40 -7.72
N PHE A 456 -12.34 0.36 -6.93
CA PHE A 456 -11.71 -0.95 -7.13
C PHE A 456 -12.66 -2.15 -6.99
N VAL A 457 -13.90 -1.94 -6.52
CA VAL A 457 -14.91 -2.99 -6.43
C VAL A 457 -15.65 -3.07 -7.76
N ASN A 458 -15.66 -4.26 -8.37
CA ASN A 458 -16.34 -4.48 -9.65
C ASN A 458 -17.81 -4.05 -9.63
N GLY A 459 -18.21 -3.34 -10.68
CA GLY A 459 -19.61 -3.01 -10.96
C GLY A 459 -20.18 -3.82 -12.12
N THR A 460 -21.29 -3.36 -12.67
CA THR A 460 -22.04 -4.08 -13.72
C THR A 460 -21.23 -4.32 -14.99
N ALA A 461 -20.38 -3.38 -15.41
CA ALA A 461 -19.52 -3.53 -16.60
C ALA A 461 -18.47 -4.63 -16.41
N GLU A 462 -17.88 -4.71 -15.22
CA GLU A 462 -16.85 -5.71 -14.89
C GLU A 462 -17.42 -7.13 -14.82
N THR A 463 -18.67 -7.29 -14.35
CA THR A 463 -19.34 -8.62 -14.30
C THR A 463 -19.56 -9.26 -15.68
N LEU A 464 -19.47 -8.48 -16.77
CA LEU A 464 -19.60 -8.96 -18.14
C LEU A 464 -18.25 -9.39 -18.74
N LEU A 465 -17.15 -9.19 -18.03
CA LEU A 465 -15.82 -9.61 -18.47
C LEU A 465 -15.67 -11.11 -18.28
N LYS A 466 -15.03 -11.77 -19.25
CA LYS A 466 -14.78 -13.20 -19.20
C LYS A 466 -13.44 -13.45 -18.50
N PRO A 467 -13.42 -14.13 -17.34
CA PRO A 467 -12.18 -14.42 -16.64
C PRO A 467 -11.36 -15.51 -17.35
N PHE A 468 -10.06 -15.46 -17.13
CA PHE A 468 -9.08 -16.47 -17.51
C PHE A 468 -8.70 -17.31 -16.28
N ASP A 469 -8.54 -18.63 -16.42
CA ASP A 469 -8.11 -19.48 -15.29
C ASP A 469 -6.59 -19.37 -15.07
N ALA A 470 -6.18 -18.45 -14.20
CA ALA A 470 -4.76 -18.21 -13.92
C ALA A 470 -4.03 -19.45 -13.36
N ARG A 471 -4.74 -20.46 -12.80
CA ARG A 471 -4.13 -21.72 -12.39
C ARG A 471 -3.44 -22.47 -13.54
N THR A 472 -3.83 -22.22 -14.79
CA THR A 472 -3.17 -22.83 -15.95
C THR A 472 -1.79 -22.24 -16.22
N LEU A 473 -1.48 -21.06 -15.68
CA LEU A 473 -0.15 -20.45 -15.76
C LEU A 473 0.75 -20.93 -14.60
N ASN A 474 0.20 -20.99 -13.39
CA ASN A 474 0.90 -21.49 -12.21
C ASN A 474 -0.08 -21.97 -11.13
N ALA A 475 0.23 -23.07 -10.43
CA ALA A 475 -0.62 -23.63 -9.38
C ALA A 475 -0.78 -22.74 -8.12
N PHE A 476 0.07 -21.70 -7.98
CA PHE A 476 -0.02 -20.68 -6.92
C PHE A 476 -1.36 -19.92 -6.93
N PHE A 477 -1.89 -19.67 -8.12
CA PHE A 477 -3.09 -18.85 -8.28
C PHE A 477 -4.33 -19.58 -7.77
N ASP A 478 -5.25 -18.82 -7.21
CA ASP A 478 -6.63 -19.25 -7.03
C ASP A 478 -7.39 -19.11 -8.35
N THR A 479 -8.29 -20.05 -8.62
CA THR A 479 -9.19 -19.94 -9.77
C THR A 479 -10.29 -18.95 -9.41
N THR A 480 -10.38 -17.87 -10.16
CA THR A 480 -11.38 -16.81 -9.96
C THR A 480 -12.38 -16.79 -11.11
N ALA A 481 -13.62 -16.40 -10.80
CA ALA A 481 -14.71 -16.28 -11.78
C ALA A 481 -14.96 -14.80 -12.18
N TYR A 482 -13.94 -13.94 -12.07
CA TYR A 482 -14.06 -12.51 -12.33
C TYR A 482 -12.72 -11.89 -12.76
N VAL A 483 -12.81 -10.75 -13.45
CA VAL A 483 -11.67 -9.87 -13.81
C VAL A 483 -11.62 -8.71 -12.83
N GLY A 484 -10.44 -8.28 -12.40
CA GLY A 484 -10.25 -7.26 -11.36
C GLY A 484 -9.82 -7.84 -10.01
N ALA A 485 -9.51 -6.95 -9.06
CA ALA A 485 -9.02 -7.33 -7.72
C ALA A 485 -10.13 -7.77 -6.77
N VAL A 486 -11.33 -7.20 -6.90
CA VAL A 486 -12.45 -7.43 -5.99
C VAL A 486 -13.72 -7.74 -6.77
N ARG A 487 -14.30 -8.92 -6.54
CA ARG A 487 -15.40 -9.47 -7.35
C ARG A 487 -16.67 -8.62 -7.33
N ASP A 488 -17.06 -8.16 -6.15
CA ASP A 488 -18.30 -7.43 -5.86
C ASP A 488 -18.28 -6.93 -4.41
N ALA A 489 -19.38 -6.30 -3.97
CA ALA A 489 -19.50 -5.78 -2.61
C ALA A 489 -19.48 -6.84 -1.49
N ASN A 490 -19.64 -8.13 -1.81
CA ASN A 490 -19.54 -9.24 -0.84
C ASN A 490 -18.12 -9.81 -0.74
N ASP A 491 -17.21 -9.40 -1.62
CA ASP A 491 -15.80 -9.75 -1.56
C ASP A 491 -15.06 -8.73 -0.69
N GLY A 492 -14.73 -9.14 0.54
CA GLY A 492 -14.26 -8.25 1.61
C GLY A 492 -12.82 -8.50 2.05
N TRP A 493 -11.99 -9.17 1.26
CA TRP A 493 -10.62 -9.56 1.68
C TRP A 493 -9.75 -8.37 2.12
N TYR A 494 -10.04 -7.17 1.63
CA TYR A 494 -9.31 -5.93 1.94
C TYR A 494 -9.80 -5.22 3.21
N ARG A 495 -10.91 -5.65 3.84
CA ARG A 495 -11.56 -4.91 4.94
C ARG A 495 -10.95 -5.24 6.30
N GLY A 496 -11.03 -4.29 7.23
CA GLY A 496 -10.61 -4.46 8.63
C GLY A 496 -9.12 -4.19 8.88
N TRP A 497 -8.26 -4.75 8.04
CA TRP A 497 -6.80 -4.66 8.24
C TRP A 497 -6.14 -3.57 7.40
N THR A 498 -6.85 -2.98 6.45
CA THR A 498 -6.38 -1.80 5.73
C THR A 498 -6.73 -0.53 6.52
N CYS A 499 -6.20 0.60 6.08
CA CYS A 499 -6.58 1.92 6.56
C CYS A 499 -7.13 2.80 5.43
N ASN A 500 -8.11 3.63 5.77
CA ASN A 500 -8.80 4.59 4.90
C ASN A 500 -8.02 5.90 4.81
N SER A 501 -8.11 6.54 3.65
CA SER A 501 -7.57 7.88 3.39
C SER A 501 -8.42 8.59 2.35
N ALA A 502 -8.10 9.85 2.03
CA ALA A 502 -8.71 10.52 0.87
C ALA A 502 -8.41 9.81 -0.47
N THR A 503 -7.37 8.98 -0.53
CA THR A 503 -6.96 8.27 -1.75
C THR A 503 -7.89 7.10 -2.08
N ALA A 504 -8.28 6.31 -1.06
CA ALA A 504 -9.16 5.15 -1.18
C ALA A 504 -9.85 4.86 0.18
N ASP A 505 -11.11 4.43 0.10
CA ASP A 505 -11.93 4.02 1.23
C ASP A 505 -12.18 2.51 1.17
N PHE A 506 -11.79 1.82 2.24
CA PHE A 506 -11.87 0.37 2.41
C PHE A 506 -13.02 -0.04 3.34
N GLY A 507 -13.90 0.90 3.69
CA GLY A 507 -15.12 0.66 4.44
C GLY A 507 -14.97 0.89 5.95
N ALA A 508 -16.09 0.79 6.66
CA ALA A 508 -16.20 1.16 8.06
C ALA A 508 -15.44 0.25 9.04
N GLU A 509 -15.03 -0.95 8.59
CA GLU A 509 -14.21 -1.87 9.38
C GLU A 509 -12.74 -1.41 9.42
N SER A 510 -12.31 -0.63 8.42
CA SER A 510 -10.96 -0.09 8.31
C SER A 510 -10.86 1.26 9.04
N GLY A 511 -9.80 1.46 9.83
CA GLY A 511 -9.52 2.73 10.51
C GLY A 511 -8.90 3.78 9.59
N SER A 512 -8.71 5.03 10.05
CA SER A 512 -7.97 6.05 9.26
C SER A 512 -6.47 5.77 9.23
N CYS A 513 -5.80 6.00 8.09
CA CYS A 513 -4.33 5.92 7.98
C CYS A 513 -3.62 6.97 8.84
N SER A 514 -4.25 8.13 9.07
CA SER A 514 -3.72 9.20 9.93
C SER A 514 -3.92 8.93 11.43
N ALA A 515 -4.67 7.88 11.80
CA ALA A 515 -4.96 7.52 13.18
C ALA A 515 -4.24 6.23 13.59
N LEU A 516 -3.83 6.16 14.86
CA LEU A 516 -3.37 4.93 15.49
C LEU A 516 -4.55 4.18 16.13
N PRO A 517 -4.54 2.83 16.14
CA PRO A 517 -5.48 2.04 16.91
C PRO A 517 -5.36 2.32 18.41
N VAL A 518 -6.49 2.35 19.12
CA VAL A 518 -6.58 2.67 20.56
C VAL A 518 -6.85 1.48 21.47
N ALA A 519 -7.16 0.32 20.88
CA ALA A 519 -7.50 -0.93 21.59
C ALA A 519 -6.31 -1.91 21.65
#